data_AF-A0A4Q2RUI4-F1
#
_entry.id   AF-A0A4Q2RUI4-F1
#
_cell.length_a   1.000
_cell.length_b   1.000
_cell.length_c   1.000
_cell.angle_alpha   90.00
_cell.angle_beta   90.00
_cell.angle_gamma   90.00
#
_symmetry.space_group_name_H-M   'P 1'
#
loop_
_entity.id
_entity.type
_entity.pdbx_description
1 polymer ?
#
loop_
_entity_poly.entity_id
_entity_poly.type
_entity_poly.pdbx_seq_one_letter_code
_entity_poly.pdbx_strand_id
1 'polypeptide(L)'
;MPELVLPTADVRASFLEAMDEFVAEGVDRSQTAAWIDVHAPGWTEPERFEAFVEAVRADARPDSPRPDWHVPCTTLWWIDGTDYLGRLAIRHVLNDFLLDVGGHIGYDVRPTRRREGHATAMLRAALPWAAQLGIDPALVTCDVDNHGSTKVIEAAGGELEDVRGVKRRYWVPTSG
;
A
#
# COMPACT_ATOMS: atom_id res chain seq x y z
N MET A 1 -5.29 -13.58 -13.72
CA MET A 1 -6.11 -13.36 -12.51
C MET A 1 -5.27 -12.54 -11.56
N PRO A 2 -5.81 -11.47 -10.95
CA PRO A 2 -5.02 -10.59 -10.10
C PRO A 2 -4.45 -11.29 -8.85
N GLU A 3 -3.22 -10.93 -8.49
CA GLU A 3 -2.51 -11.46 -7.32
C GLU A 3 -1.57 -10.42 -6.68
N LEU A 4 -1.23 -10.63 -5.40
CA LEU A 4 -0.21 -9.85 -4.69
C LEU A 4 1.15 -10.48 -4.90
N VAL A 5 2.10 -9.70 -5.41
CA VAL A 5 3.50 -10.11 -5.59
C VAL A 5 4.44 -9.10 -4.95
N LEU A 6 5.70 -9.51 -4.77
CA LEU A 6 6.77 -8.54 -4.57
C LEU A 6 6.90 -7.66 -5.83
N PRO A 7 7.20 -6.36 -5.68
CA PRO A 7 7.37 -5.42 -6.80
C PRO A 7 8.24 -6.01 -7.91
N THR A 8 7.92 -5.84 -9.19
CA THR A 8 8.69 -6.45 -10.30
C THR A 8 8.87 -5.47 -11.45
N ALA A 9 9.98 -5.58 -12.17
CA ALA A 9 10.25 -4.77 -13.36
C ALA A 9 9.29 -5.09 -14.53
N ASP A 10 8.68 -6.28 -14.53
CA ASP A 10 7.83 -6.77 -15.63
C ASP A 10 6.59 -5.91 -15.89
N VAL A 11 6.11 -5.19 -14.88
CA VAL A 11 4.92 -4.32 -14.97
C VAL A 11 5.25 -2.87 -15.29
N ARG A 12 6.50 -2.55 -15.67
CA ARG A 12 6.98 -1.17 -15.83
C ARG A 12 6.07 -0.30 -16.72
N ALA A 13 5.66 -0.81 -17.87
CA ALA A 13 4.84 -0.05 -18.81
C ALA A 13 3.48 0.34 -18.18
N SER A 14 2.77 -0.62 -17.61
CA SER A 14 1.47 -0.39 -16.97
C SER A 14 1.58 0.38 -15.65
N PHE A 15 2.70 0.26 -14.94
CA PHE A 15 3.03 1.08 -13.77
C PHE A 15 3.15 2.56 -14.15
N LEU A 16 3.88 2.88 -15.21
CA LEU A 16 4.05 4.27 -15.67
C LEU A 16 2.70 4.92 -16.01
N GLU A 17 1.84 4.20 -16.75
CA GLU A 17 0.48 4.67 -17.02
C GLU A 17 -0.33 4.89 -15.73
N ALA A 18 -0.20 3.98 -14.76
CA ALA A 18 -0.87 4.14 -13.47
C ALA A 18 -0.37 5.39 -12.73
N MET A 19 0.93 5.69 -12.79
CA MET A 19 1.49 6.89 -12.18
C MET A 19 0.98 8.16 -12.87
N ASP A 20 0.87 8.18 -14.19
CA ASP A 20 0.25 9.28 -14.94
C ASP A 20 -1.22 9.50 -14.52
N GLU A 21 -1.98 8.42 -14.29
CA GLU A 21 -3.35 8.50 -13.77
C GLU A 21 -3.40 9.09 -12.36
N PHE A 22 -2.48 8.68 -11.48
CA PHE A 22 -2.39 9.24 -10.12
C PHE A 22 -2.00 10.72 -10.13
N VAL A 23 -1.11 11.14 -11.03
CA VAL A 23 -0.78 12.55 -11.23
C VAL A 23 -2.00 13.32 -11.71
N ALA A 24 -2.74 12.79 -12.69
CA ALA A 24 -3.95 13.43 -13.23
C ALA A 24 -5.06 13.58 -12.18
N GLU A 25 -5.15 12.65 -11.23
CA GLU A 25 -6.06 12.73 -10.08
C GLU A 25 -5.60 13.74 -9.01
N GLY A 26 -4.33 14.12 -9.00
CA GLY A 26 -3.75 14.98 -7.99
C GLY A 26 -3.55 14.24 -6.66
N VAL A 27 -3.01 13.01 -6.71
CA VAL A 27 -2.68 12.27 -5.49
C VAL A 27 -1.72 13.09 -4.62
N ASP A 28 -2.03 13.22 -3.33
CA ASP A 28 -1.22 13.95 -2.35
C ASP A 28 -1.09 13.12 -1.06
N ARG A 29 -0.05 13.38 -0.26
CA ARG A 29 0.16 12.83 1.10
C ARG A 29 0.07 11.30 1.19
N SER A 30 0.43 10.60 0.11
CA SER A 30 0.52 9.14 0.07
C SER A 30 1.93 8.69 -0.29
N GLN A 31 2.24 7.42 -0.03
CA GLN A 31 3.52 6.85 -0.49
C GLN A 31 3.63 6.88 -2.03
N THR A 32 2.50 6.76 -2.74
CA THR A 32 2.47 6.87 -4.21
C THR A 32 2.83 8.28 -4.66
N ALA A 33 2.29 9.32 -4.00
CA ALA A 33 2.67 10.71 -4.25
C ALA A 33 4.17 10.94 -4.00
N ALA A 34 4.68 10.49 -2.84
CA ALA A 34 6.09 10.62 -2.51
C ALA A 34 7.02 9.90 -3.50
N TRP A 35 6.61 8.72 -4.01
CA TRP A 35 7.36 8.02 -5.04
C TRP A 35 7.39 8.77 -6.37
N ILE A 36 6.25 9.33 -6.79
CA ILE A 36 6.16 10.15 -8.01
C ILE A 36 7.10 11.35 -7.89
N ASP A 37 7.05 12.08 -6.77
CA ASP A 37 7.86 13.28 -6.56
C ASP A 37 9.37 13.00 -6.63
N VAL A 38 9.81 11.85 -6.11
CA VAL A 38 11.24 11.52 -5.97
C VAL A 38 11.78 10.74 -7.16
N HIS A 39 10.99 9.84 -7.75
CA HIS A 39 11.50 8.82 -8.67
C HIS A 39 10.95 8.92 -10.10
N ALA A 40 9.86 9.66 -10.34
CA ALA A 40 9.22 9.70 -11.66
C ALA A 40 10.17 10.03 -12.82
N PRO A 41 11.12 10.98 -12.71
CA PRO A 41 12.06 11.27 -13.80
C PRO A 41 12.89 10.06 -14.23
N GLY A 42 13.17 9.12 -13.32
CA GLY A 42 14.00 7.95 -13.60
C GLY A 42 13.24 6.74 -14.13
N TRP A 43 11.92 6.63 -13.90
CA TRP A 43 11.18 5.42 -14.26
C TRP A 43 11.08 5.17 -15.77
N THR A 44 11.32 6.19 -16.61
CA THR A 44 11.38 6.07 -18.08
C THR A 44 12.65 5.37 -18.59
N GLU A 45 13.66 5.17 -17.73
CA GLU A 45 14.84 4.36 -18.00
C GLU A 45 14.69 2.97 -17.34
N PRO A 46 14.77 1.85 -18.07
CA PRO A 46 14.58 0.50 -17.51
C PRO A 46 15.48 0.21 -16.30
N GLU A 47 16.76 0.54 -16.37
CA GLU A 47 17.76 0.25 -15.33
C GLU A 47 17.45 1.04 -14.04
N ARG A 48 16.95 2.27 -14.17
CA ARG A 48 16.53 3.07 -13.01
C ARG A 48 15.22 2.57 -12.41
N PHE A 49 14.32 2.05 -13.24
CA PHE A 49 13.09 1.42 -12.74
C PHE A 49 13.41 0.14 -11.97
N GLU A 50 14.32 -0.69 -12.47
CA GLU A 50 14.81 -1.88 -11.75
C GLU A 50 15.45 -1.50 -10.42
N ALA A 51 16.31 -0.47 -10.40
CA ALA A 51 16.89 0.03 -9.15
C ALA A 51 15.83 0.53 -8.16
N PHE A 52 14.76 1.18 -8.66
CA PHE A 52 13.62 1.58 -7.84
C PHE A 52 12.88 0.35 -7.27
N VAL A 53 12.59 -0.67 -8.09
CA VAL A 53 11.96 -1.92 -7.65
C VAL A 53 12.77 -2.58 -6.55
N GLU A 54 14.09 -2.67 -6.70
CA GLU A 54 14.99 -3.23 -5.68
C GLU A 54 15.03 -2.38 -4.41
N ALA A 55 15.01 -1.05 -4.52
CA ALA A 55 14.92 -0.17 -3.36
C ALA A 55 13.61 -0.37 -2.58
N VAL A 56 12.47 -0.50 -3.29
CA VAL A 56 11.17 -0.78 -2.66
C VAL A 56 11.18 -2.13 -1.96
N ARG A 57 11.76 -3.17 -2.56
CA ARG A 57 11.91 -4.49 -1.92
C ARG A 57 12.83 -4.44 -0.69
N ALA A 58 13.90 -3.66 -0.77
CA ALA A 58 14.88 -3.54 0.31
C ALA A 58 14.29 -2.85 1.56
N ASP A 59 13.28 -1.99 1.43
CA ASP A 59 12.69 -1.27 2.58
C ASP A 59 12.08 -2.21 3.65
N ALA A 60 11.81 -3.47 3.30
CA ALA A 60 11.38 -4.48 4.28
C ALA A 60 12.49 -4.92 5.25
N ARG A 61 13.77 -4.67 4.94
CA ARG A 61 14.90 -5.13 5.76
C ARG A 61 15.15 -4.19 6.94
N PRO A 62 15.37 -4.67 8.17
CA PRO A 62 15.59 -3.80 9.32
C PRO A 62 16.73 -2.80 9.17
N ASP A 63 17.80 -3.16 8.46
CA ASP A 63 19.04 -2.40 8.25
C ASP A 63 19.02 -1.47 7.03
N SER A 64 17.96 -1.49 6.21
CA SER A 64 17.86 -0.59 5.06
C SER A 64 17.79 0.88 5.48
N PRO A 65 18.52 1.80 4.80
CA PRO A 65 18.49 3.22 5.12
C PRO A 65 17.08 3.80 4.97
N ARG A 66 16.60 4.48 6.02
CA ARG A 66 15.32 5.18 6.03
C ARG A 66 15.36 6.36 7.01
N PRO A 67 14.49 7.37 6.87
CA PRO A 67 14.34 8.41 7.88
C PRO A 67 13.92 7.83 9.25
N ASP A 68 14.34 8.46 10.34
CA ASP A 68 14.09 7.97 11.71
C ASP A 68 12.60 7.81 12.06
N TRP A 69 11.73 8.55 11.39
CA TRP A 69 10.28 8.48 11.57
C TRP A 69 9.60 7.42 10.68
N HIS A 70 10.36 6.71 9.84
CA HIS A 70 9.89 5.56 9.07
C HIS A 70 10.23 4.26 9.77
N VAL A 71 9.47 3.22 9.43
CA VAL A 71 9.64 1.85 9.93
C VAL A 71 9.84 0.91 8.75
N PRO A 72 10.44 -0.28 8.94
CA PRO A 72 10.50 -1.29 7.89
C PRO A 72 9.11 -1.56 7.29
N CYS A 73 9.06 -1.65 5.97
CA CYS A 73 7.80 -1.76 5.24
C CYS A 73 7.92 -2.78 4.11
N THR A 74 7.02 -3.77 4.11
CA THR A 74 6.84 -4.66 2.96
C THR A 74 5.83 -4.02 2.02
N THR A 75 6.27 -3.59 0.84
CA THR A 75 5.35 -3.19 -0.22
C THR A 75 5.14 -4.34 -1.20
N LEU A 76 3.87 -4.61 -1.51
CA LEU A 76 3.39 -5.61 -2.46
C LEU A 76 2.64 -4.90 -3.58
N TRP A 77 2.72 -5.45 -4.78
CA TRP A 77 2.00 -4.96 -5.96
C TRP A 77 0.88 -5.91 -6.33
N TRP A 78 -0.30 -5.36 -6.61
CA TRP A 78 -1.45 -6.09 -7.13
C TRP A 78 -1.38 -6.05 -8.65
N ILE A 79 -1.19 -7.21 -9.28
CA ILE A 79 -0.94 -7.30 -10.71
C ILE A 79 -1.82 -8.38 -11.35
N ASP A 80 -2.17 -8.22 -12.62
CA ASP A 80 -2.73 -9.29 -13.46
C ASP A 80 -1.81 -9.54 -14.65
N GLY A 81 -0.96 -10.56 -14.56
CA GLY A 81 0.12 -10.75 -15.52
C GLY A 81 1.09 -9.57 -15.51
N THR A 82 1.19 -8.82 -16.61
CA THR A 82 2.04 -7.63 -16.71
C THR A 82 1.31 -6.32 -16.39
N ASP A 83 0.04 -6.39 -15.98
CA ASP A 83 -0.77 -5.21 -15.69
C ASP A 83 -0.70 -4.84 -14.21
N TYR A 84 -0.13 -3.67 -13.90
CA TYR A 84 -0.17 -3.08 -12.57
C TYR A 84 -1.56 -2.52 -12.26
N LEU A 85 -2.15 -2.98 -11.15
CA LEU A 85 -3.49 -2.61 -10.71
C LEU A 85 -3.50 -1.82 -9.40
N GLY A 86 -2.40 -1.82 -8.63
CA GLY A 86 -2.28 -1.08 -7.38
C GLY A 86 -1.15 -1.57 -6.51
N ARG A 87 -1.00 -0.96 -5.32
CA ARG A 87 -0.05 -1.41 -4.30
C ARG A 87 -0.69 -1.53 -2.93
N LEU A 88 -0.04 -2.31 -2.09
CA LEU A 88 -0.33 -2.43 -0.68
C LEU A 88 0.97 -2.41 0.12
N ALA A 89 1.02 -1.61 1.17
CA ALA A 89 2.16 -1.45 2.06
C ALA A 89 1.80 -2.00 3.44
N ILE A 90 2.66 -2.85 4.00
CA ILE A 90 2.58 -3.41 5.36
C ILE A 90 3.76 -2.87 6.15
N ARG A 91 3.49 -1.94 7.08
CA ARG A 91 4.45 -1.44 8.05
C ARG A 91 4.63 -2.48 9.15
N HIS A 92 5.88 -2.84 9.44
CA HIS A 92 6.20 -3.97 10.32
C HIS A 92 5.93 -3.67 11.80
N VAL A 93 5.95 -2.39 12.17
CA VAL A 93 5.69 -1.90 13.52
C VAL A 93 4.95 -0.56 13.47
N LEU A 94 4.31 -0.17 14.56
CA LEU A 94 3.70 1.16 14.71
C LEU A 94 4.58 2.03 15.62
N ASN A 95 4.99 3.20 15.12
CA ASN A 95 5.39 4.32 15.96
C ASN A 95 4.16 5.16 16.33
N ASP A 96 4.33 6.21 17.14
CA ASP A 96 3.20 7.04 17.61
C ASP A 96 2.34 7.58 16.47
N PHE A 97 2.96 8.08 15.40
CA PHE A 97 2.24 8.59 14.22
C PHE A 97 1.48 7.48 13.49
N LEU A 98 2.10 6.32 13.28
CA LEU A 98 1.44 5.19 12.62
C LEU A 98 0.33 4.61 13.49
N LEU A 99 0.51 4.59 14.81
CA LEU A 99 -0.53 4.19 15.74
C LEU A 99 -1.72 5.13 15.63
N ASP A 100 -1.51 6.44 15.51
CA ASP A 100 -2.59 7.42 15.48
C ASP A 100 -3.26 7.62 14.12
N VAL A 101 -2.49 7.61 13.04
CA VAL A 101 -2.92 8.10 11.73
C VAL A 101 -2.67 7.11 10.59
N GLY A 102 -1.59 6.33 10.65
CA GLY A 102 -1.10 5.58 9.48
C GLY A 102 -1.51 4.11 9.40
N GLY A 103 -1.67 3.43 10.53
CA GLY A 103 -1.88 1.99 10.62
C GLY A 103 -0.70 1.14 10.16
N HIS A 104 -0.91 -0.18 10.19
CA HIS A 104 0.00 -1.17 9.62
C HIS A 104 -0.19 -1.28 8.11
N ILE A 105 -1.43 -1.20 7.61
CA ILE A 105 -1.73 -1.44 6.20
C ILE A 105 -2.23 -0.17 5.54
N GLY A 106 -1.63 0.18 4.41
CA GLY A 106 -2.12 1.21 3.49
C GLY A 106 -2.11 0.70 2.05
N TYR A 107 -3.11 1.06 1.25
CA TYR A 107 -3.24 0.58 -0.12
C TYR A 107 -3.83 1.66 -1.04
N ASP A 108 -3.58 1.50 -2.33
CA ASP A 108 -4.17 2.31 -3.39
C ASP A 108 -4.31 1.45 -4.65
N VAL A 109 -5.45 1.64 -5.30
CA VAL A 109 -5.79 0.99 -6.57
C VAL A 109 -5.61 2.02 -7.67
N ARG A 110 -4.99 1.60 -8.78
CA ARG A 110 -4.87 2.37 -10.03
C ARG A 110 -6.21 3.06 -10.33
N PRO A 111 -6.25 4.39 -10.56
CA PRO A 111 -7.51 5.13 -10.66
C PRO A 111 -8.54 4.51 -11.61
N THR A 112 -8.13 4.12 -12.82
CA THR A 112 -8.99 3.51 -13.83
C THR A 112 -9.50 2.10 -13.48
N ARG A 113 -8.92 1.45 -12.48
CA ARG A 113 -9.30 0.09 -12.02
C ARG A 113 -10.14 0.10 -10.74
N ARG A 114 -10.53 1.27 -10.24
CA ARG A 114 -11.33 1.35 -9.00
C ARG A 114 -12.77 0.88 -9.23
N ARG A 115 -13.42 0.50 -8.13
CA ARG A 115 -14.81 -0.04 -8.10
C ARG A 115 -14.99 -1.40 -8.80
N GLU A 116 -13.89 -2.10 -9.10
CA GLU A 116 -13.89 -3.46 -9.64
C GLU A 116 -13.67 -4.55 -8.56
N GLY A 117 -13.59 -4.16 -7.28
CA GLY A 117 -13.38 -5.09 -6.15
C GLY A 117 -11.93 -5.34 -5.76
N HIS A 118 -10.95 -4.78 -6.49
CA HIS A 118 -9.52 -4.98 -6.24
C HIS A 118 -9.10 -4.62 -4.81
N ALA A 119 -9.56 -3.50 -4.24
CA ALA A 119 -9.14 -3.08 -2.90
C ALA A 119 -9.50 -4.12 -1.80
N THR A 120 -10.70 -4.72 -1.88
CA THR A 120 -11.10 -5.78 -0.95
C THR A 120 -10.30 -7.06 -1.16
N ALA A 121 -10.05 -7.43 -2.42
CA ALA A 121 -9.23 -8.60 -2.76
C ALA A 121 -7.78 -8.43 -2.27
N MET A 122 -7.20 -7.25 -2.50
CA MET A 122 -5.86 -6.87 -2.03
C MET A 122 -5.75 -6.93 -0.52
N LEU A 123 -6.66 -6.28 0.22
CA LEU A 123 -6.60 -6.26 1.67
C LEU A 123 -6.67 -7.68 2.25
N ARG A 124 -7.61 -8.51 1.77
CA ARG A 124 -7.72 -9.92 2.20
C ARG A 124 -6.48 -10.74 1.85
N ALA A 125 -5.95 -10.59 0.64
CA ALA A 125 -4.75 -11.29 0.20
C ALA A 125 -3.50 -10.88 1.01
N ALA A 126 -3.48 -9.68 1.58
CA ALA A 126 -2.38 -9.19 2.42
C ALA A 126 -2.42 -9.66 3.88
N LEU A 127 -3.58 -10.10 4.39
CA LEU A 127 -3.70 -10.53 5.80
C LEU A 127 -2.73 -11.67 6.15
N PRO A 128 -2.59 -12.75 5.34
CA PRO A 128 -1.59 -13.79 5.62
C PRO A 128 -0.13 -13.28 5.60
N TRP A 129 0.17 -12.24 4.81
CA TRP A 129 1.49 -11.60 4.81
C TRP A 129 1.75 -10.85 6.12
N ALA A 130 0.74 -10.10 6.60
CA ALA A 130 0.84 -9.41 7.89
C ALA A 130 1.02 -10.42 9.05
N ALA A 131 0.27 -11.52 9.04
CA ALA A 131 0.41 -12.58 10.04
C ALA A 131 1.83 -13.21 10.05
N GLN A 132 2.43 -13.44 8.88
CA GLN A 132 3.82 -13.94 8.78
C GLN A 132 4.85 -12.97 9.36
N LEU A 133 4.54 -11.67 9.41
CA LEU A 133 5.36 -10.63 10.04
C LEU A 133 5.10 -10.51 11.55
N GLY A 134 4.25 -11.36 12.13
CA GLY A 134 3.89 -11.31 13.55
C GLY A 134 2.87 -10.22 13.89
N ILE A 135 2.18 -9.67 12.90
CA ILE A 135 1.16 -8.63 13.09
C ILE A 135 -0.20 -9.30 13.14
N ASP A 136 -0.80 -9.39 14.32
CA ASP A 136 -2.19 -9.82 14.50
C ASP A 136 -2.77 -9.23 15.80
N PRO A 137 -3.86 -8.42 15.74
CA PRO A 137 -4.52 -7.89 14.53
C PRO A 137 -3.73 -6.75 13.87
N ALA A 138 -4.02 -6.47 12.59
CA ALA A 138 -3.49 -5.32 11.87
C ALA A 138 -4.39 -4.09 12.04
N LEU A 139 -3.79 -2.98 12.50
CA LEU A 139 -4.42 -1.65 12.44
C LEU A 139 -4.54 -1.17 10.99
N VAL A 140 -5.74 -0.81 10.55
CA VAL A 140 -5.99 -0.16 9.27
C VAL A 140 -6.76 1.13 9.50
N THR A 141 -6.32 2.21 8.86
CA THR A 141 -6.89 3.54 9.07
C THR A 141 -7.38 4.13 7.75
N CYS A 142 -8.49 4.86 7.78
CA CYS A 142 -8.98 5.62 6.63
C CYS A 142 -9.55 6.97 7.05
N ASP A 143 -9.70 7.90 6.12
CA ASP A 143 -10.40 9.17 6.40
C ASP A 143 -11.89 8.92 6.67
N VAL A 144 -12.49 9.76 7.52
CA VAL A 144 -13.91 9.66 7.92
C VAL A 144 -14.89 9.73 6.76
N ASP A 145 -14.52 10.43 5.68
CA ASP A 145 -15.30 10.57 4.45
C ASP A 145 -14.93 9.53 3.38
N ASN A 146 -13.93 8.68 3.63
CA ASN A 146 -13.51 7.63 2.72
C ASN A 146 -14.39 6.38 2.88
N HIS A 147 -15.65 6.51 2.47
CA HIS A 147 -16.64 5.43 2.51
C HIS A 147 -16.23 4.19 1.72
N GLY A 148 -15.40 4.36 0.67
CA GLY A 148 -14.86 3.24 -0.09
C GLY A 148 -13.95 2.36 0.78
N SER A 149 -13.01 2.97 1.49
CA SER A 149 -12.09 2.26 2.38
C SER A 149 -12.82 1.70 3.60
N THR A 150 -13.80 2.41 4.17
CA THR A 150 -14.66 1.86 5.22
C THR A 150 -15.27 0.52 4.82
N LYS A 151 -15.92 0.46 3.65
CA LYS A 151 -16.52 -0.79 3.14
C LYS A 151 -15.50 -1.89 2.87
N VAL A 152 -14.33 -1.52 2.34
CA VAL A 152 -13.24 -2.46 2.07
C VAL A 152 -12.74 -3.11 3.36
N ILE A 153 -12.48 -2.29 4.39
CA ILE A 153 -11.94 -2.72 5.68
C ILE A 153 -12.96 -3.60 6.41
N GLU A 154 -14.22 -3.16 6.50
CA GLU A 154 -15.29 -3.92 7.16
C GLU A 154 -15.55 -5.26 6.42
N ALA A 155 -15.51 -5.27 5.08
CA ALA A 155 -15.62 -6.51 4.31
C ALA A 155 -14.42 -7.46 4.51
N ALA A 156 -13.28 -6.97 4.96
CA ALA A 156 -12.11 -7.77 5.33
C ALA A 156 -12.16 -8.25 6.80
N GLY A 157 -13.24 -7.99 7.53
CA GLY A 157 -13.39 -8.36 8.94
C GLY A 157 -12.87 -7.31 9.91
N GLY A 158 -12.63 -6.08 9.44
CA GLY A 158 -12.20 -4.98 10.30
C GLY A 158 -13.28 -4.52 11.26
N GLU A 159 -12.94 -4.47 12.54
CA GLU A 159 -13.79 -3.92 13.60
C GLU A 159 -13.34 -2.49 13.93
N LEU A 160 -14.29 -1.56 13.96
CA LEU A 160 -14.00 -0.16 14.30
C LEU A 160 -13.55 -0.07 15.76
N GLU A 161 -12.33 0.42 15.98
CA GLU A 161 -11.80 0.76 17.30
C GLU A 161 -12.37 2.11 17.74
N ASP A 162 -12.01 3.18 17.02
CA ASP A 162 -12.37 4.55 17.34
C ASP A 162 -12.25 5.49 16.13
N VAL A 163 -12.55 6.78 16.36
CA VAL A 163 -12.32 7.87 15.43
C VAL A 163 -11.47 8.93 16.11
N ARG A 164 -10.32 9.27 15.51
CA ARG A 164 -9.39 10.30 16.02
C ARG A 164 -9.22 11.39 14.97
N GLY A 165 -9.75 12.58 15.27
CA GLY A 165 -9.78 13.69 14.31
C GLY A 165 -10.52 13.28 13.04
N VAL A 166 -9.82 13.25 11.91
CA VAL A 166 -10.38 12.86 10.59
C VAL A 166 -10.14 11.39 10.25
N LYS A 167 -9.55 10.59 11.14
CA LYS A 167 -9.23 9.18 10.88
C LYS A 167 -10.15 8.22 11.61
N ARG A 168 -10.71 7.27 10.87
CA ARG A 168 -11.33 6.05 11.41
C ARG A 168 -10.26 4.98 11.53
N ARG A 169 -10.30 4.22 12.62
CA ARG A 169 -9.29 3.21 12.95
C ARG A 169 -9.96 1.86 13.17
N TYR A 170 -9.42 0.83 12.53
CA TYR A 170 -9.99 -0.50 12.55
C TYR A 170 -8.92 -1.53 12.91
N TRP A 171 -9.28 -2.50 13.75
CA TRP A 171 -8.48 -3.71 13.93
C TRP A 171 -8.99 -4.80 13.00
N VAL A 172 -8.11 -5.34 12.16
CA VAL A 172 -8.42 -6.41 11.21
C VAL A 172 -7.66 -7.66 11.63
N PRO A 173 -8.35 -8.77 11.97
CA PRO A 173 -7.68 -10.04 12.24
C PRO A 173 -6.85 -10.47 11.04
N THR A 174 -5.61 -10.90 11.27
CA THR A 174 -4.72 -11.35 10.18
C THR A 174 -4.54 -12.86 10.17
N SER A 175 -4.78 -13.51 11.31
CA SER A 175 -4.88 -14.96 11.42
C SER A 175 -6.34 -15.39 11.55
N GLY A 176 -6.65 -16.55 10.97
CA GLY A 176 -7.96 -17.19 10.99
C GLY A 176 -7.82 -18.70 11.07
#